data_AF-X1QC56-F1
#
_entry.id   AF-X1QC56-F1
#
_cell.length_a   1.000
_cell.length_b   1.000
_cell.length_c   1.000
_cell.angle_alpha   90.00
_cell.angle_beta   90.00
_cell.angle_gamma   90.00
#
_symmetry.space_group_name_H-M   'P 1'
#
loop_
_entity.id
_entity.type
_entity.pdbx_description
1 polymer ?
#
loop_
_entity_poly.entity_id
_entity_poly.type
_entity_poly.pdbx_seq_one_letter_code
_entity_poly.pdbx_strand_id
1 'polypeptide(L)'
;NGDGRLGVTLGGQTPDFVNIDGRKDLIEVFGDYYHSPEVLKARWQGSELGKIMIYNSLGWKCLIIWASELTDEQAVISKIKRFVKTKRSKRWSGNPRI
;
A
#
# COMPACT_ATOMS: atom_id res chain seq x y z
N ASN A 1 -11.31 2.18 7.64
CA ASN A 1 -10.31 1.70 8.63
C ASN A 1 -9.57 2.84 9.34
N GLY A 2 -9.68 4.10 8.88
CA GLY A 2 -8.90 5.25 9.40
C GLY A 2 -9.15 5.69 10.86
N ASP A 3 -10.23 5.27 11.51
CA ASP A 3 -10.44 5.44 12.96
C ASP A 3 -10.06 4.19 13.78
N GLY A 4 -9.51 3.16 13.11
CA GLY A 4 -9.10 1.89 13.72
C GLY A 4 -10.23 0.96 14.13
N ARG A 5 -11.51 1.35 13.99
CA ARG A 5 -12.65 0.56 14.51
C ARG A 5 -12.85 -0.77 13.82
N LEU A 6 -12.37 -0.91 12.58
CA LEU A 6 -12.45 -2.17 11.84
C LEU A 6 -11.38 -3.18 12.29
N GLY A 7 -10.42 -2.78 13.15
CA GLY A 7 -9.41 -3.68 13.71
C GLY A 7 -8.43 -4.26 12.69
N VAL A 8 -8.34 -3.68 11.48
CA VAL A 8 -7.43 -4.19 10.44
C VAL A 8 -6.08 -3.51 10.59
N THR A 9 -5.11 -4.25 11.12
CA THR A 9 -3.71 -3.80 11.25
C THR A 9 -2.75 -4.76 10.56
N LEU A 10 -1.80 -4.24 9.80
CA LEU A 10 -0.79 -5.02 9.08
C LEU A 10 0.59 -4.45 9.41
N GLY A 11 1.45 -5.24 10.09
CA GLY A 11 2.80 -4.80 10.43
C GLY A 11 2.84 -3.58 11.36
N GLY A 12 1.85 -3.46 12.26
CA GLY A 12 1.68 -2.29 13.14
C GLY A 12 1.05 -1.07 12.46
N GLN A 13 0.72 -1.15 11.16
CA GLN A 13 0.13 -0.07 10.40
C GLN A 13 -1.38 -0.27 10.23
N THR A 14 -2.13 0.82 10.18
CA THR A 14 -3.57 0.83 9.85
C THR A 14 -3.72 1.32 8.41
N PRO A 15 -3.93 0.45 7.42
CA PRO A 15 -4.09 0.86 6.03
C PRO A 15 -5.43 1.58 5.81
N ASP A 16 -5.47 2.53 4.87
CA ASP A 16 -6.70 3.26 4.53
C ASP A 16 -7.75 2.34 3.90
N PHE A 17 -7.36 1.60 2.85
CA PHE A 17 -8.20 0.66 2.13
C PHE A 17 -7.50 -0.68 1.95
N VAL A 18 -8.24 -1.77 2.20
CA VAL A 18 -7.78 -3.14 1.94
C VAL A 18 -8.77 -3.87 1.05
N ASN A 19 -8.28 -4.77 0.21
CA ASN A 19 -9.16 -5.68 -0.51
C ASN A 19 -9.78 -6.70 0.46
N ILE A 20 -11.06 -7.01 0.26
CA ILE A 20 -11.83 -7.96 1.08
C ILE A 20 -12.16 -9.27 0.35
N ASP A 21 -11.79 -9.39 -0.93
CA ASP A 21 -12.11 -10.52 -1.81
C ASP A 21 -10.98 -11.56 -1.83
N GLY A 22 -10.29 -11.74 -0.71
CA GLY A 22 -9.21 -12.71 -0.55
C GLY A 22 -7.88 -12.35 -1.24
N ARG A 23 -7.77 -11.16 -1.85
CA ARG A 23 -6.49 -10.66 -2.38
C ARG A 23 -5.77 -9.85 -1.31
N LYS A 24 -4.47 -10.09 -1.16
CA LYS A 24 -3.59 -9.27 -0.31
C LYS A 24 -3.17 -8.00 -1.05
N ASP A 25 -4.11 -7.12 -1.34
CA ASP A 25 -3.87 -5.82 -1.95
C ASP A 25 -4.45 -4.71 -1.06
N LEU A 26 -3.79 -3.57 -1.02
CA LEU A 26 -4.23 -2.40 -0.27
C LEU A 26 -3.85 -1.10 -0.98
N ILE A 27 -4.54 -0.02 -0.61
CA ILE A 27 -4.29 1.34 -1.08
C ILE A 27 -4.15 2.25 0.14
N GLU A 28 -3.11 3.09 0.13
CA GLU A 28 -2.94 4.22 1.07
C GLU A 28 -3.12 5.54 0.32
N VAL A 29 -3.70 6.54 0.98
CA VAL A 29 -3.84 7.90 0.47
C VAL A 29 -2.92 8.84 1.25
N PHE A 30 -1.93 9.39 0.57
CA PHE A 30 -0.93 10.26 1.18
C PHE A 30 -1.28 11.72 0.99
N GLY A 31 -1.48 12.47 2.09
CA GLY A 31 -1.46 13.93 2.03
C GLY A 31 -0.03 14.45 1.78
N ASP A 32 0.14 15.32 0.77
CA ASP A 32 1.45 15.83 0.34
C ASP A 32 2.26 16.48 1.47
N TYR A 33 1.59 17.20 2.36
CA TYR A 33 2.21 17.78 3.54
C TYR A 33 2.58 16.72 4.58
N TYR A 34 1.62 15.91 5.02
CA TYR A 34 1.82 14.97 6.14
C TYR A 34 2.82 13.87 5.85
N HIS A 35 3.00 13.52 4.57
CA HIS A 35 3.92 12.49 4.11
C HIS A 35 5.18 13.08 3.45
N SER A 36 5.41 14.39 3.61
CA SER A 36 6.62 15.03 3.13
C SER A 36 7.84 14.60 3.98
N PRO A 37 9.06 14.57 3.40
CA PRO A 37 10.28 14.28 4.16
C PRO A 37 10.48 15.18 5.38
N GLU A 38 10.09 16.45 5.29
CA GLU A 38 10.21 17.45 6.35
C GLU A 38 9.32 17.12 7.56
N VAL A 39 8.10 16.64 7.31
CA VAL A 39 7.16 16.24 8.36
C VAL A 39 7.51 14.86 8.93
N LEU A 40 7.87 13.91 8.06
CA LEU A 40 8.22 12.54 8.47
C LEU A 40 9.54 12.48 9.24
N LYS A 41 10.51 13.37 8.94
CA LYS A 41 11.85 13.39 9.55
C LYS A 41 12.47 11.98 9.48
N ALA A 42 12.80 11.37 10.62
CA ALA A 42 13.39 10.03 10.71
C ALA A 42 12.38 8.87 10.71
N ARG A 43 11.07 9.14 10.57
CA ARG A 43 10.00 8.11 10.58
C ARG A 43 9.83 7.46 9.21
N TRP A 44 10.80 6.65 8.81
CA TRP A 44 10.81 6.02 7.49
C TRP A 44 9.56 5.16 7.20
N GLN A 45 8.90 4.61 8.21
CA GLN A 45 7.69 3.79 8.06
C GLN A 45 6.48 4.57 7.51
N GLY A 46 6.51 5.90 7.62
CA GLY A 46 5.50 6.78 7.03
C GLY A 46 5.79 7.17 5.58
N SER A 47 6.99 6.90 5.06
CA SER A 47 7.34 7.19 3.67
C SER A 47 6.68 6.21 2.70
N GLU A 48 6.56 6.59 1.43
CA GLU A 48 6.02 5.74 0.37
C GLU A 48 6.78 4.41 0.30
N LEU A 49 8.12 4.46 0.24
CA LEU A 49 8.96 3.27 0.23
C LEU A 49 8.79 2.44 1.50
N GLY A 50 8.72 3.09 2.68
CA GLY A 50 8.56 2.40 3.95
C GLY A 50 7.25 1.62 4.05
N LYS A 51 6.12 2.23 3.67
CA LYS A 51 4.82 1.55 3.59
C LYS A 51 4.86 0.37 2.62
N ILE A 52 5.38 0.58 1.42
CA ILE A 52 5.52 -0.48 0.41
C ILE A 52 6.35 -1.65 0.95
N MET A 53 7.48 -1.38 1.60
CA MET A 53 8.35 -2.42 2.18
C MET A 53 7.66 -3.20 3.30
N ILE A 54 7.03 -2.52 4.25
CA ILE A 54 6.31 -3.16 5.37
C ILE A 54 5.23 -4.09 4.82
N TYR A 55 4.37 -3.61 3.93
CA TYR A 55 3.27 -4.41 3.40
C TYR A 55 3.77 -5.56 2.50
N ASN A 56 4.76 -5.31 1.64
CA ASN A 56 5.34 -6.35 0.78
C ASN A 56 5.96 -7.48 1.62
N SER A 57 6.60 -7.16 2.76
CA SER A 57 7.18 -8.18 3.66
C SER A 57 6.12 -9.15 4.23
N LEU A 58 4.86 -8.72 4.32
CA LEU A 58 3.72 -9.51 4.78
C LEU A 58 2.96 -10.21 3.63
N GLY A 59 3.48 -10.09 2.41
CA GLY A 59 2.88 -10.62 1.18
C GLY A 59 1.71 -9.79 0.65
N TRP A 60 1.56 -8.55 1.12
CA TRP A 60 0.58 -7.57 0.63
C TRP A 60 1.18 -6.65 -0.41
N LYS A 61 0.44 -6.40 -1.49
CA LYS A 61 0.81 -5.38 -2.46
C LYS A 61 0.18 -4.05 -2.06
N CYS A 62 0.98 -3.00 -2.05
CA CYS A 62 0.56 -1.66 -1.67
C CYS A 62 0.56 -0.73 -2.90
N LEU A 63 -0.51 0.04 -3.08
CA LEU A 63 -0.56 1.20 -3.95
C LEU A 63 -0.61 2.47 -3.10
N ILE A 64 0.25 3.44 -3.38
CA ILE A 64 0.16 4.78 -2.81
C ILE A 64 -0.51 5.72 -3.84
N ILE A 65 -1.44 6.54 -3.37
CA ILE A 65 -2.04 7.65 -4.14
C ILE A 65 -1.79 8.93 -3.34
N TRP A 66 -1.11 9.90 -3.93
CA TRP A 66 -0.93 11.21 -3.31
C TRP A 66 -2.18 12.08 -3.48
N ALA A 67 -2.47 12.95 -2.51
CA ALA A 67 -3.63 13.82 -2.55
C ALA A 67 -3.59 14.77 -3.75
N SER A 68 -2.40 15.25 -4.14
CA SER A 68 -2.18 15.98 -5.39
C SER A 68 -2.54 15.20 -6.65
N GLU A 69 -2.47 13.86 -6.66
CA GLU A 69 -2.93 13.05 -7.82
C GLU A 69 -4.46 13.09 -7.96
N LEU A 70 -5.21 13.39 -6.88
CA LEU A 70 -6.67 13.42 -6.91
C LEU A 70 -7.24 14.57 -7.76
N THR A 71 -6.41 15.54 -8.19
CA THR A 71 -6.84 16.57 -9.13
C THR A 71 -7.07 16.03 -10.54
N ASP A 72 -6.53 14.86 -10.87
CA ASP A 72 -6.77 14.14 -12.13
C ASP A 72 -7.41 12.78 -11.85
N GLU A 73 -8.74 12.79 -11.77
CA GLU A 73 -9.55 11.59 -11.52
C GLU A 73 -9.27 10.46 -12.52
N GLN A 74 -9.10 10.78 -13.81
CA GLN A 74 -8.89 9.76 -14.85
C GLN A 74 -7.52 9.11 -14.74
N ALA A 75 -6.49 9.87 -14.37
CA ALA A 75 -5.17 9.32 -14.06
C ALA A 75 -5.24 8.37 -12.86
N VAL A 76 -5.94 8.75 -11.78
CA VAL A 76 -6.11 7.92 -10.57
C VAL A 76 -6.86 6.63 -10.89
N ILE A 77 -7.99 6.71 -11.60
CA ILE A 77 -8.76 5.54 -12.05
C ILE A 77 -7.87 4.61 -12.88
N SER A 78 -7.08 5.16 -13.79
CA SER A 78 -6.16 4.38 -14.63
C SER A 78 -5.05 3.71 -13.81
N LYS A 79 -4.50 4.41 -12.82
CA LYS A 79 -3.49 3.88 -11.87
C LYS A 79 -4.06 2.70 -11.08
N ILE A 80 -5.27 2.84 -10.53
CA ILE A 80 -5.96 1.77 -9.78
C ILE A 80 -6.27 0.58 -10.70
N LYS A 81 -6.83 0.81 -11.91
CA LYS A 81 -7.10 -0.27 -12.88
C LYS A 81 -5.84 -1.06 -13.21
N ARG A 82 -4.70 -0.40 -13.41
CA ARG A 82 -3.40 -1.06 -13.66
C ARG A 82 -2.93 -1.85 -12.44
N PHE A 83 -3.07 -1.29 -11.25
CA PHE A 83 -2.71 -1.95 -9.99
C PHE A 83 -3.48 -3.26 -9.79
N VAL A 84 -4.81 -3.24 -10.03
CA VAL A 84 -5.71 -4.39 -9.88
C VAL A 84 -5.43 -5.48 -10.92
N LYS A 85 -5.08 -5.10 -12.17
CA LYS A 85 -4.78 -6.02 -13.28
C LYS A 85 -3.41 -6.70 -13.22
N THR A 86 -2.46 -6.14 -12.46
CA THR A 86 -1.09 -6.68 -12.42
C THR A 86 -1.12 -8.13 -11.92
N LYS A 87 -0.70 -9.09 -12.76
CA LYS A 87 -0.58 -10.49 -12.35
C LYS A 87 0.49 -10.61 -11.27
N ARG A 88 0.20 -11.37 -10.21
CA ARG A 88 1.22 -11.73 -9.22
C ARG A 88 2.27 -12.60 -9.92
N SER A 89 3.55 -12.26 -9.77
CA SER A 89 4.63 -13.19 -10.12
C SER A 89 4.40 -14.51 -9.38
N LYS A 90 4.54 -15.64 -10.07
CA LYS A 90 4.42 -16.97 -9.45
C LYS A 90 5.35 -17.01 -8.24
N ARG A 91 4.82 -17.34 -7.06
CA ARG A 91 5.62 -17.67 -5.88
C ARG A 91 6.60 -18.77 -6.30
N TRP A 92 7.89 -18.57 -6.08
CA TRP A 92 8.85 -19.66 -6.14
C TRP A 92 8.40 -20.74 -5.15
N SER A 93 7.96 -21.89 -5.65
CA SER A 93 7.54 -23.04 -4.83
C SER A 93 8.74 -23.91 -4.47
N GLY A 94 9.86 -23.27 -4.13
CA GLY A 94 11.15 -23.92 -3.93
C GLY A 94 11.02 -25.16 -3.07
N ASN A 95 11.32 -26.31 -3.66
CA ASN A 95 11.58 -27.54 -2.94
C ASN A 95 13.10 -27.60 -2.77
N PRO A 96 13.68 -27.26 -1.60
CA PRO A 96 15.07 -27.56 -1.35
C PRO A 96 15.16 -29.07 -1.11
N ARG A 97 15.32 -29.83 -2.21
CA ARG A 97 15.89 -31.17 -2.14
C ARG A 97 17.39 -31.05 -2.33
N ILE A 98 18.13 -31.04 -1.23
CA ILE A 98 19.42 -31.72 -1.10
C ILE A 98 19.56 -32.17 0.34
#